data_AF-A0A661QK73-F1
#
_entry.id   AF-A0A661QK73-F1
#
_cell.length_a   1.000
_cell.length_b   1.000
_cell.length_c   1.000
_cell.angle_alpha   90.00
_cell.angle_beta   90.00
_cell.angle_gamma   90.00
#
_symmetry.space_group_name_H-M   'P 1'
#
loop_
_entity.id
_entity.type
_entity.pdbx_description
1 polymer ?
#
loop_
_entity_poly.entity_id
_entity_poly.type
_entity_poly.pdbx_seq_one_letter_code
_entity_poly.pdbx_strand_id
1 'polypeptide(L)' 'MIGWIQEGILSAACVFFLIFGIHLLVAAYGLDNPFWFVMTFFSSSLIILISATLLLGFIIRMVARYRAHGEDKQ' A
#
# COMPACT_ATOMS: atom_id res chain seq x y z
N MET A 1 -23.57 -9.00 -1.21
CA MET A 1 -22.47 -9.36 -2.12
C MET A 1 -21.42 -8.24 -2.33
N ILE A 2 -21.76 -6.95 -2.19
CA ILE A 2 -20.82 -5.82 -2.38
C ILE A 2 -19.62 -5.80 -1.38
N GLY A 3 -19.77 -6.33 -0.16
CA GLY A 3 -18.75 -6.22 0.89
C GLY A 3 -17.45 -7.02 0.66
N TRP A 4 -17.49 -8.12 -0.11
CA TRP A 4 -16.30 -8.95 -0.36
C TRP A 4 -15.41 -8.40 -1.48
N ILE A 5 -16.02 -7.81 -2.50
CA ILE A 5 -15.31 -7.19 -3.64
C ILE A 5 -14.49 -5.99 -3.18
N GLN A 6 -15.02 -5.20 -2.25
CA GLN A 6 -14.33 -4.01 -1.76
C GLN A 6 -13.05 -4.37 -0.98
N GLU A 7 -13.04 -5.49 -0.25
CA GLU A 7 -11.85 -5.96 0.47
C GLU A 7 -10.80 -6.45 -0.55
N GLY A 8 -11.21 -7.22 -1.56
CA GLY A 8 -10.32 -7.66 -2.64
C GLY A 8 -9.67 -6.50 -3.40
N ILE A 9 -10.47 -5.49 -3.79
CA ILE A 9 -9.99 -4.35 -4.58
C ILE A 9 -9.08 -3.42 -3.78
N LEU A 10 -9.33 -3.23 -2.47
CA LEU A 10 -8.43 -2.47 -1.60
C LEU A 10 -7.08 -3.17 -1.44
N SER A 11 -7.08 -4.50 -1.29
CA SER A 11 -5.84 -5.27 -1.18
C SER A 11 -5.01 -5.17 -2.47
N ALA A 12 -5.66 -5.33 -3.63
CA ALA A 12 -5.02 -5.21 -4.93
C ALA A 12 -4.50 -3.79 -5.17
N ALA A 13 -5.27 -2.76 -4.81
CA ALA A 13 -4.85 -1.37 -4.89
C ALA A 13 -3.62 -1.09 -4.02
N CYS A 14 -3.55 -1.63 -2.79
CA CYS A 14 -2.38 -1.47 -1.93
C CYS A 14 -1.12 -2.10 -2.53
N VAL A 15 -1.23 -3.32 -3.06
CA VAL A 15 -0.08 -4.00 -3.70
C VAL A 15 0.37 -3.23 -4.94
N PHE A 16 -0.59 -2.77 -5.76
CA PHE A 16 -0.31 -1.96 -6.94
C PHE A 16 0.40 -0.65 -6.57
N PHE A 17 -0.08 0.08 -5.57
CA PHE A 17 0.51 1.34 -5.13
C PHE A 17 1.93 1.15 -4.56
N LEU A 18 2.20 0.01 -3.91
CA LEU A 18 3.52 -0.32 -3.39
C LEU A 18 4.52 -0.55 -4.52
N ILE A 19 4.14 -1.35 -5.53
CA ILE A 19 4.96 -1.61 -6.71
C ILE A 19 5.20 -0.30 -7.48
N PHE A 20 4.16 0.52 -7.65
CA PHE A 20 4.27 1.84 -8.28
C PHE A 20 5.25 2.75 -7.54
N GLY A 21 5.21 2.77 -6.20
CA GLY A 21 6.16 3.50 -5.37
C GLY A 21 7.62 3.09 -5.64
N ILE A 22 7.89 1.78 -5.67
CA ILE A 22 9.22 1.24 -6.00
C ILE A 22 9.64 1.62 -7.43
N HIS A 23 8.71 1.54 -8.39
CA HIS A 23 8.99 1.92 -9.77
C HIS A 23 9.37 3.39 -9.89
N LEU A 24 8.70 4.26 -9.14
CA LEU A 24 9.02 5.69 -9.07
C LEU A 24 10.36 5.94 -8.38
N LEU A 25 10.74 5.11 -7.40
CA LEU A 25 12.05 5.18 -6.75
C LEU A 25 13.17 4.88 -7.77
N VAL A 26 13.01 3.80 -8.53
CA VAL A 26 13.97 3.41 -9.58
C VAL A 26 14.04 4.49 -10.66
N ALA A 27 12.91 5.09 -11.04
CA ALA A 27 12.88 6.21 -11.97
C ALA A 27 13.64 7.43 -11.44
N ALA A 28 13.55 7.71 -10.13
CA ALA A 28 14.32 8.78 -9.49
C ALA A 28 15.82 8.56 -9.65
N TYR A 29 16.30 7.33 -9.44
CA TYR A 29 17.72 6.97 -9.60
C TYR A 29 18.27 7.15 -11.02
N GLY A 30 17.39 7.15 -12.04
CA GLY A 30 17.78 7.37 -13.44
C GLY A 30 17.88 8.84 -13.85
N LEU A 31 17.59 9.80 -12.96
CA LEU A 31 17.65 11.22 -13.31
C LEU A 31 19.02 11.84 -13.01
N ASP A 32 19.69 12.30 -14.07
CA ASP A 32 20.97 13.03 -14.03
C ASP A 32 20.91 14.37 -13.26
N ASN A 33 19.71 14.95 -13.10
CA ASN A 33 19.56 16.25 -12.45
C ASN A 33 19.27 16.11 -10.94
N PRO A 34 20.14 16.64 -10.06
CA PRO A 34 20.04 16.43 -8.61
C PRO A 34 18.76 17.02 -8.00
N PHE A 35 18.22 18.09 -8.56
CA PHE A 35 16.97 18.69 -8.11
C PHE A 35 15.75 17.78 -8.35
N TRP A 36 15.67 17.19 -9.54
CA TRP A 36 14.59 16.27 -9.88
C TRP A 36 14.75 14.91 -9.19
N PHE A 37 15.99 14.44 -8.98
CA PHE A 37 16.27 13.28 -8.15
C PHE A 37 15.62 13.42 -6.77
N VAL A 38 15.88 14.52 -6.05
CA VAL A 38 15.35 14.73 -4.70
C VAL A 38 13.82 14.83 -4.72
N MET A 39 13.22 15.54 -5.67
CA MET A 39 11.75 15.63 -5.78
C MET A 39 11.12 14.24 -6.00
N THR A 40 11.61 13.47 -6.96
CA THR A 40 11.04 12.15 -7.29
C THR A 40 11.32 11.13 -6.19
N PHE A 41 12.51 11.14 -5.59
CA PHE A 41 12.87 10.27 -4.47
C PHE A 41 11.99 10.55 -3.24
N PHE A 42 11.79 11.82 -2.91
CA PHE A 42 10.95 12.22 -1.79
C PHE A 42 9.48 11.85 -2.02
N SER A 43 8.93 12.14 -3.21
CA SER A 43 7.58 11.73 -3.58
C SER A 43 7.40 10.22 -3.56
N SER A 44 8.35 9.46 -4.12
CA SER A 44 8.32 7.99 -4.10
C SER A 44 8.34 7.46 -2.66
N SER A 45 9.20 8.00 -1.79
CA SER A 45 9.27 7.58 -0.38
C SER A 45 7.95 7.83 0.35
N LEU A 46 7.29 8.97 0.12
CA LEU A 46 5.95 9.24 0.67
C LEU A 46 4.89 8.29 0.12
N ILE A 47 4.90 8.00 -1.18
CA ILE A 47 3.99 7.04 -1.81
C ILE A 47 4.16 5.64 -1.21
N ILE A 48 5.41 5.20 -1.02
CA ILE A 48 5.73 3.92 -0.38
C ILE A 48 5.22 3.91 1.07
N LEU A 49 5.44 4.97 1.85
CA LEU A 49 4.98 5.05 3.24
C LEU A 49 3.45 5.05 3.35
N ILE A 50 2.75 5.82 2.51
CA ILE A 50 1.28 5.85 2.46
C ILE A 50 0.76 4.47 2.05
N SER A 51 1.34 3.87 1.02
CA SER A 51 0.97 2.53 0.56
C SER A 51 1.19 1.47 1.64
N ALA A 52 2.33 1.52 2.33
CA ALA A 52 2.64 0.59 3.42
C ALA A 52 1.67 0.77 4.58
N THR A 53 1.34 2.00 4.96
CA THR A 53 0.39 2.30 6.04
C THR A 53 -1.03 1.83 5.69
N LEU A 54 -1.47 2.05 4.44
CA LEU A 54 -2.76 1.54 3.95
C LEU A 54 -2.80 0.01 3.97
N LEU A 55 -1.72 -0.64 3.52
CA LEU A 55 -1.60 -2.10 3.55
C LEU A 55 -1.61 -2.65 4.98
N LEU A 56 -0.93 -1.98 5.91
CA LEU A 56 -0.93 -2.33 7.33
C LEU A 56 -2.32 -2.18 7.96
N GLY A 57 -2.99 -1.05 7.69
CA GLY A 57 -4.37 -0.83 8.12
C GLY A 57 -5.33 -1.88 7.57
N PHE A 58 -5.09 -2.31 6.32
CA PHE A 58 -5.86 -3.39 5.70
C PHE A 58 -5.62 -4.74 6.37
N ILE A 59 -4.36 -5.12 6.64
CA ILE A 59 -4.01 -6.35 7.38
C ILE A 59 -4.64 -6.34 8.77
N ILE A 60 -4.56 -5.23 9.50
CA ILE A 60 -5.17 -5.10 10.83
C ILE A 60 -6.69 -5.31 10.75
N ARG A 61 -7.35 -4.67 9.78
CA ARG A 61 -8.80 -4.80 9.59
C ARG A 61 -9.20 -6.22 9.20
N MET A 62 -8.41 -6.87 8.36
CA MET A 62 -8.60 -8.27 7.97
C MET A 62 -8.48 -9.19 9.19
N VAL A 63 -7.39 -9.08 9.97
CA VAL A 63 -7.16 -9.90 11.18
C VAL A 63 -8.25 -9.66 12.22
N ALA A 64 -8.69 -8.41 12.42
CA ALA A 64 -9.78 -8.09 13.34
C ALA A 64 -11.09 -8.76 12.92
N ARG A 65 -11.43 -8.77 11.62
CA ARG A 65 -12.60 -9.50 11.10
C ARG A 65 -12.47 -11.02 11.26
N TYR A 66 -11.30 -11.60 10.99
CA TYR A 66 -11.07 -13.04 11.20
C TYR A 66 -11.19 -13.43 12.67
N ARG A 67 -10.72 -12.57 13.60
CA ARG A 67 -10.85 -12.82 15.04
C ARG A 67 -12.32 -12.79 15.49
N ALA A 68 -13.11 -11.86 14.95
CA ALA A 68 -14.54 -11.78 15.25
C ALA A 68 -15.34 -13.02 14.78
N HIS A 69 -14.88 -13.74 13.75
CA HIS A 69 -15.51 -14.99 13.29
C HIS A 69 -15.07 -16.23 14.10
N GLY A 70 -14.07 -16.10 14.97
CA GLY A 70 -13.60 -17.17 15.86
C GLY A 70 -14.33 -17.23 17.21
N GLU A 71 -15.01 -16.15 17.61
CA GLU A 71 -15.72 -16.05 18.91
C GLU A 71 -17.17 -16.57 18.87
N ASP A 72 -17.71 -16.94 17.70
CA ASP A 72 -19.05 -17.58 17.56
C ASP A 72 -19.01 -19.10 17.82
N LYS A 73 -17.89 -19.64 18.30
CA LYS A 73 -17.75 -21.07 18.65
C LYS A 73 -17.39 -21.32 20.12
N GLN A 74 -17.75 -20.41 21.02
CA GLN A 74 -17.70 -20.65 22.47
C GLN A 74 -19.11 -20.82 23.01
#